data_AF-A0A8J7Q0K6-F1
#
_entry.id   AF-A0A8J7Q0K6-F1
#
_cell.length_a   1.000
_cell.length_b   1.000
_cell.length_c   1.000
_cell.angle_alpha   90.00
_cell.angle_beta   90.00
_cell.angle_gamma   90.00
#
_symmetry.space_group_name_H-M   'P 1'
#
loop_
_entity.id
_entity.type
_entity.pdbx_description
1 polymer ?
#
loop_
_entity_poly.entity_id
_entity_poly.type
_entity_poly.pdbx_seq_one_letter_code
_entity_poly.pdbx_strand_id
1 'polypeptide(L)'
;MIPSTIKAQIASLILLLGAILVFMVFYFPSKAKELGENISTKNTEYISSLLTDNLATAMATYSLLQDASGVEAVLTGINDLQKKQGERTLTLLNVYDTDGFLIVGIKDGKITSPDQATELRTKFDEMAPGQSKDQLKAQIFNEAVTKAKDIERLPSEEFTEIMAPLSDAGFVKMQFSRKFLNESVASNRQTSQIIGFGGLILGLIVGFIISRGIINNIAKMNAIMRDIAEGEGDLTKRIEITSKNELSEMASWFNLFLDKLQETIRQISDNASTLNEASGRLDKLAGGMTTNSQLMNKRTISVSSETGDMTQNINTVATAAEDATLNVNSVSSAVEEMSSTLDQVSDTATMVSENTNTIAVALEEMSATINEVTKNTEHAANVSKTAAEKAGVTQGLMNQLGESAESVGRVVQVIDEIAEKTNLLALNASIEAARAGDAGKGFNVVANEVKDLSKQTAEAIQNIVEQINKMQENTQASIAAIREITEIINELNSVNLTIAGAVEEQSVTTNEVSQTTAEAAASLEEVSRNVLDVSRAARDISANSSSLANLIHDISDKAKDTAQGAQVVTKNTQDLSSSVTEVYHGSSSVNDQSKELSGLAGKLQDLVMQFRI
;
A
#
# COMPACT_ATOMS: atom_id res chain seq x y z
N MET A 1 -44.84 8.80 -37.24
CA MET A 1 -46.08 7.99 -37.17
C MET A 1 -47.14 8.84 -36.49
N ILE A 2 -48.22 9.19 -37.19
CA ILE A 2 -49.31 10.03 -36.65
C ILE A 2 -50.21 9.17 -35.73
N PRO A 3 -50.49 9.60 -34.48
CA PRO A 3 -51.31 8.89 -33.49
C PRO A 3 -52.72 8.50 -33.99
N SER A 4 -53.25 7.38 -33.52
CA SER A 4 -54.54 6.80 -33.94
C SER A 4 -55.73 7.73 -33.72
N THR A 5 -55.67 8.60 -32.71
CA THR A 5 -56.69 9.62 -32.41
C THR A 5 -56.75 10.73 -33.45
N ILE A 6 -55.59 11.17 -33.96
CA ILE A 6 -55.51 12.17 -35.03
C ILE A 6 -55.94 11.57 -36.38
N LYS A 7 -55.63 10.28 -36.64
CA LYS A 7 -56.16 9.56 -37.80
C LYS A 7 -57.68 9.42 -37.76
N ALA A 8 -58.27 9.16 -36.59
CA ALA A 8 -59.73 9.05 -36.42
C ALA A 8 -60.44 10.41 -36.61
N GLN A 9 -59.83 11.50 -36.17
CA GLN A 9 -60.35 12.86 -36.39
C GLN A 9 -60.24 13.30 -37.85
N ILE A 10 -59.13 13.00 -38.53
CA ILE A 10 -58.99 13.27 -39.98
C ILE A 10 -59.96 12.39 -40.80
N ALA A 11 -60.14 11.12 -40.44
CA ALA A 11 -61.11 10.23 -41.10
C ALA A 11 -62.56 10.70 -40.89
N SER A 12 -62.91 11.20 -39.69
CA SER A 12 -64.22 11.77 -39.41
C SER A 12 -64.46 13.08 -40.17
N LEU A 13 -63.44 13.90 -40.36
CA LEU A 13 -63.51 15.14 -41.13
C LEU A 13 -63.68 14.88 -42.64
N ILE A 14 -63.00 13.85 -43.17
CA ILE A 14 -63.16 13.41 -44.57
C ILE A 14 -64.54 12.78 -44.81
N LEU A 15 -65.04 11.98 -43.86
CA LEU A 15 -66.41 11.42 -43.92
C LEU A 15 -67.49 12.50 -43.84
N LEU A 16 -67.29 13.53 -43.01
CA LEU A 16 -68.21 14.67 -42.90
C LEU A 16 -68.23 15.50 -44.19
N LEU A 17 -67.05 15.80 -44.76
CA LEU A 17 -66.94 16.50 -46.05
C LEU A 17 -67.49 15.67 -47.22
N GLY A 18 -67.28 14.35 -47.21
CA GLY A 18 -67.88 13.42 -48.18
C GLY A 18 -69.40 13.32 -48.07
N ALA A 19 -69.94 13.29 -46.84
CA ALA A 19 -71.39 13.27 -46.61
C ALA A 19 -72.06 14.58 -47.07
N ILE A 20 -71.41 15.73 -46.89
CA ILE A 20 -71.92 17.04 -47.36
C ILE A 20 -71.92 17.10 -48.90
N LEU A 21 -70.91 16.51 -49.56
CA LEU A 21 -70.84 16.46 -51.03
C LEU A 21 -71.85 15.48 -51.64
N VAL A 22 -72.07 14.32 -51.01
CA VAL A 22 -73.12 13.35 -51.39
C VAL A 22 -74.52 13.94 -51.15
N PHE A 23 -74.73 14.69 -50.07
CA PHE A 23 -76.00 15.38 -49.81
C PHE A 23 -76.28 16.49 -50.84
N MET A 24 -75.27 17.22 -51.30
CA MET A 24 -75.42 18.21 -52.39
C MET A 24 -75.69 17.57 -53.76
N VAL A 25 -75.06 16.43 -54.07
CA VAL A 25 -75.17 15.77 -55.38
C VAL A 25 -76.45 14.92 -55.52
N PHE A 26 -76.99 14.35 -54.44
CA PHE A 26 -78.18 13.49 -54.50
C PHE A 26 -79.50 14.16 -54.06
N TYR A 27 -79.45 15.20 -53.22
CA TYR A 27 -80.68 15.82 -52.70
C TYR A 27 -81.28 16.91 -53.62
N PHE A 28 -80.47 17.55 -54.46
CA PHE A 28 -80.94 18.58 -55.41
C PHE A 28 -81.58 18.03 -56.71
N PRO A 29 -81.12 16.91 -57.31
CA PRO A 29 -81.74 16.35 -58.51
C PRO A 29 -83.10 15.67 -58.25
N SER A 30 -83.33 15.13 -57.05
CA SER A 30 -84.58 14.41 -56.72
C SER A 30 -85.80 15.33 -56.72
N LYS A 31 -85.67 16.56 -56.22
CA LYS A 31 -86.73 17.58 -56.24
C LYS A 31 -86.99 18.19 -57.62
N ALA A 32 -86.04 18.09 -58.56
CA ALA A 32 -86.22 18.52 -59.95
C ALA A 32 -86.99 17.46 -60.77
N LYS A 33 -86.84 16.18 -60.44
CA LYS A 33 -87.56 15.05 -61.07
C LYS A 33 -89.03 14.97 -60.64
N GLU A 34 -89.31 15.25 -59.36
CA GLU A 34 -90.67 15.28 -58.78
C GLU A 34 -91.54 16.44 -59.31
N LEU A 35 -90.91 17.51 -59.80
CA LEU A 35 -91.57 18.65 -60.47
C LEU A 35 -91.82 18.41 -61.97
N GLY A 36 -91.01 17.56 -62.61
CA GLY A 36 -91.14 17.18 -64.03
C GLY A 36 -92.21 16.10 -64.28
N GLU A 37 -92.33 15.13 -63.39
CA GLU A 37 -93.35 14.06 -63.52
C GLU A 37 -94.78 14.57 -63.24
N ASN A 38 -94.97 15.56 -62.36
CA ASN A 38 -96.29 16.13 -62.07
C ASN A 38 -96.88 17.01 -63.20
N ILE A 39 -96.06 17.51 -64.13
CA ILE A 39 -96.48 18.37 -65.26
C ILE A 39 -96.80 17.54 -66.52
N SER A 40 -96.16 16.37 -66.68
CA SER A 40 -96.37 15.47 -67.82
C SER A 40 -97.70 14.70 -67.71
N THR A 41 -97.99 14.10 -66.55
CA THR A 41 -99.13 13.19 -66.36
C THR A 41 -100.49 13.89 -66.43
N LYS A 42 -100.57 15.15 -65.97
CA LYS A 42 -101.80 15.97 -66.04
C LYS A 42 -102.14 16.46 -67.46
N ASN A 43 -101.17 16.53 -68.37
CA ASN A 43 -101.39 16.92 -69.76
C ASN A 43 -101.77 15.72 -70.65
N THR A 44 -101.31 14.51 -70.34
CA THR A 44 -101.61 13.29 -71.10
C THR A 44 -103.03 12.76 -70.83
N GLU A 45 -103.54 12.86 -69.60
CA GLU A 45 -104.95 12.55 -69.27
C GLU A 45 -105.93 13.55 -69.93
N TYR A 46 -105.55 14.82 -70.05
CA TYR A 46 -106.38 15.86 -70.67
C TYR A 46 -106.50 15.67 -72.20
N ILE A 47 -105.41 15.32 -72.89
CA ILE A 47 -105.39 15.04 -74.34
C ILE A 47 -106.13 13.74 -74.68
N SER A 48 -106.03 12.70 -73.83
CA SER A 48 -106.77 11.45 -73.98
C SER A 48 -108.29 11.65 -73.85
N SER A 49 -108.76 12.47 -72.90
CA SER A 49 -110.20 12.81 -72.81
C SER A 49 -110.71 13.62 -74.02
N LEU A 50 -109.87 14.51 -74.56
CA LEU A 50 -110.21 15.35 -75.71
C LEU A 50 -110.29 14.56 -77.03
N LEU A 51 -109.51 13.49 -77.19
CA LEU A 51 -109.56 12.59 -78.34
C LEU A 51 -110.70 11.56 -78.24
N THR A 52 -111.02 11.11 -77.03
CA THR A 52 -112.08 10.11 -76.79
C THR A 52 -113.48 10.73 -77.00
N ASP A 53 -113.69 11.98 -76.56
CA ASP A 53 -114.97 12.70 -76.76
C ASP A 53 -115.18 13.17 -78.22
N ASN A 54 -114.10 13.44 -78.96
CA ASN A 54 -114.17 13.80 -80.38
C ASN A 54 -114.37 12.59 -81.31
N LEU A 55 -113.85 11.41 -80.95
CA LEU A 55 -114.03 10.16 -81.72
C LEU A 55 -115.45 9.58 -81.56
N ALA A 56 -116.06 9.72 -80.37
CA ALA A 56 -117.47 9.38 -80.14
C ALA A 56 -118.44 10.25 -80.96
N THR A 57 -118.10 11.54 -81.13
CA THR A 57 -118.87 12.49 -81.94
C THR A 57 -118.70 12.21 -83.45
N ALA A 58 -117.50 11.85 -83.91
CA ALA A 58 -117.25 11.44 -85.30
C ALA A 58 -117.93 10.11 -85.68
N MET A 59 -117.98 9.13 -84.77
CA MET A 59 -118.68 7.86 -84.99
C MET A 59 -120.21 7.99 -84.97
N ALA A 60 -120.76 8.88 -84.13
CA ALA A 60 -122.18 9.25 -84.19
C ALA A 60 -122.56 9.92 -85.52
N THR A 61 -121.63 10.69 -86.11
CA THR A 61 -121.81 11.38 -87.40
C THR A 61 -121.89 10.41 -88.59
N TYR A 62 -121.27 9.23 -88.51
CA TYR A 62 -121.30 8.22 -89.59
C TYR A 62 -122.60 7.38 -89.62
N SER A 63 -123.23 7.10 -88.47
CA SER A 63 -124.50 6.33 -88.43
C SER A 63 -125.74 7.17 -88.77
N LEU A 64 -125.66 8.50 -88.63
CA LEU A 64 -126.75 9.44 -88.89
C LEU A 64 -126.80 9.94 -90.35
N LEU A 65 -125.89 9.46 -91.21
CA LEU A 65 -125.80 9.81 -92.64
C LEU A 65 -126.64 8.92 -93.57
N GLN A 66 -127.60 8.16 -93.03
CA GLN A 66 -128.55 7.35 -93.81
C GLN A 66 -129.99 7.92 -93.89
N ASP A 67 -130.34 9.05 -93.23
CA ASP A 67 -131.70 9.61 -93.33
C ASP A 67 -131.77 11.16 -93.22
N ALA A 68 -132.71 11.76 -93.95
CA ALA A 68 -132.76 13.20 -94.29
C ALA A 68 -133.21 14.16 -93.16
N SER A 69 -133.27 13.70 -91.90
CA SER A 69 -133.61 14.52 -90.72
C SER A 69 -132.45 14.66 -89.71
N GLY A 70 -131.27 14.11 -90.02
CA GLY A 70 -130.08 14.14 -89.13
C GLY A 70 -129.27 15.44 -89.14
N VAL A 71 -129.44 16.32 -90.14
CA VAL A 71 -128.63 17.55 -90.28
C VAL A 71 -128.93 18.57 -89.16
N GLU A 72 -130.16 18.60 -88.65
CA GLU A 72 -130.57 19.52 -87.56
C GLU A 72 -130.07 19.05 -86.18
N ALA A 73 -129.91 17.74 -85.97
CA ALA A 73 -129.32 17.16 -84.77
C ALA A 73 -127.81 17.45 -84.67
N VAL A 74 -127.10 17.41 -85.81
CA VAL A 74 -125.67 17.78 -85.90
C VAL A 74 -125.48 19.27 -85.61
N LEU A 75 -126.37 20.13 -86.12
CA LEU A 75 -126.38 21.56 -85.81
C LEU A 75 -126.65 21.83 -84.32
N THR A 76 -127.50 21.02 -83.66
CA THR A 76 -127.79 21.15 -82.22
C THR A 76 -126.61 20.68 -81.36
N GLY A 77 -125.92 19.60 -81.74
CA GLY A 77 -124.72 19.11 -81.05
C GLY A 77 -123.51 20.06 -81.14
N ILE A 78 -123.33 20.71 -82.29
CA ILE A 78 -122.27 21.73 -82.48
C ILE A 78 -122.57 22.99 -81.64
N ASN A 79 -123.84 23.35 -81.48
CA ASN A 79 -124.24 24.50 -80.65
C ASN A 79 -124.10 24.20 -79.14
N ASP A 80 -124.32 22.95 -78.70
CA ASP A 80 -124.14 22.53 -77.31
C ASP A 80 -122.65 22.42 -76.93
N LEU A 81 -121.78 22.06 -77.89
CA LEU A 81 -120.32 22.15 -77.77
C LEU A 81 -119.82 23.60 -77.66
N GLN A 82 -120.44 24.56 -78.37
CA GLN A 82 -120.12 25.99 -78.23
C GLN A 82 -120.54 26.59 -76.88
N LYS A 83 -121.57 26.04 -76.22
CA LYS A 83 -121.98 26.48 -74.86
C LYS A 83 -121.11 25.90 -73.74
N LYS A 84 -120.60 24.67 -73.91
CA LYS A 84 -119.73 24.01 -72.91
C LYS A 84 -118.26 24.44 -72.97
N GLN A 85 -117.80 24.99 -74.09
CA GLN A 85 -116.42 25.44 -74.25
C GLN A 85 -116.34 26.97 -74.32
N GLY A 86 -116.24 27.60 -73.15
CA GLY A 86 -115.94 29.04 -73.03
C GLY A 86 -114.72 29.42 -73.89
N GLU A 87 -114.99 30.26 -74.89
CA GLU A 87 -114.03 31.03 -75.70
C GLU A 87 -112.80 30.28 -76.26
N ARG A 88 -113.02 29.21 -77.02
CA ARG A 88 -111.98 28.65 -77.92
C ARG A 88 -112.56 28.37 -79.31
N THR A 89 -112.42 29.35 -80.20
CA THR A 89 -113.07 29.39 -81.52
C THR A 89 -112.35 28.51 -82.55
N LEU A 90 -113.01 27.45 -83.02
CA LEU A 90 -112.59 26.65 -84.18
C LEU A 90 -112.68 27.51 -85.45
N THR A 91 -111.55 27.75 -86.12
CA THR A 91 -111.40 28.82 -87.12
C THR A 91 -111.54 28.33 -88.57
N LEU A 92 -111.32 27.04 -88.86
CA LEU A 92 -111.52 26.46 -90.19
C LEU A 92 -111.77 24.92 -90.13
N LEU A 93 -112.81 24.40 -90.79
CA LEU A 93 -113.07 22.96 -90.99
C LEU A 93 -113.55 22.72 -92.42
N ASN A 94 -112.76 22.00 -93.22
CA ASN A 94 -113.14 21.57 -94.57
C ASN A 94 -113.34 20.05 -94.57
N VAL A 95 -114.51 19.58 -95.02
CA VAL A 95 -114.88 18.16 -95.14
C VAL A 95 -114.99 17.81 -96.61
N TYR A 96 -114.28 16.77 -97.05
CA TYR A 96 -114.29 16.29 -98.44
C TYR A 96 -114.93 14.90 -98.53
N ASP A 97 -115.57 14.61 -99.67
CA ASP A 97 -116.07 13.29 -100.08
C ASP A 97 -114.90 12.34 -100.40
N THR A 98 -115.16 11.04 -100.34
CA THR A 98 -114.36 9.96 -100.96
C THR A 98 -113.91 10.18 -102.41
N ASP A 99 -114.60 11.03 -103.19
CA ASP A 99 -114.21 11.42 -104.55
C ASP A 99 -113.38 12.74 -104.62
N GLY A 100 -112.97 13.31 -103.48
CA GLY A 100 -112.09 14.49 -103.39
C GLY A 100 -112.77 15.86 -103.51
N PHE A 101 -114.11 15.93 -103.48
CA PHE A 101 -114.90 17.16 -103.53
C PHE A 101 -115.26 17.70 -102.14
N LEU A 102 -115.19 19.01 -101.94
CA LEU A 102 -115.54 19.68 -100.67
C LEU A 102 -117.06 19.59 -100.43
N ILE A 103 -117.50 18.86 -99.39
CA ILE A 103 -118.90 18.75 -98.97
C ILE A 103 -119.29 19.90 -98.03
N VAL A 104 -118.42 20.32 -97.11
CA VAL A 104 -118.69 21.42 -96.16
C VAL A 104 -117.40 22.18 -95.82
N GLY A 105 -117.41 23.51 -95.96
CA GLY A 105 -116.35 24.40 -95.46
C GLY A 105 -116.88 25.36 -94.40
N ILE A 106 -116.36 25.27 -93.17
CA ILE A 106 -116.63 26.19 -92.06
C ILE A 106 -115.40 27.08 -91.89
N LYS A 107 -115.56 28.41 -92.02
CA LYS A 107 -114.51 29.40 -91.76
C LYS A 107 -115.05 30.45 -90.81
N ASP A 108 -114.34 30.72 -89.72
CA ASP A 108 -114.74 31.72 -88.71
C ASP A 108 -116.18 31.53 -88.19
N GLY A 109 -116.61 30.28 -88.01
CA GLY A 109 -117.97 29.95 -87.56
C GLY A 109 -119.09 30.22 -88.57
N LYS A 110 -118.78 30.45 -89.85
CA LYS A 110 -119.77 30.58 -90.95
C LYS A 110 -119.50 29.57 -92.07
N ILE A 111 -120.58 29.00 -92.61
CA ILE A 111 -120.57 28.11 -93.77
C ILE A 111 -120.37 28.96 -95.04
N THR A 112 -119.38 28.64 -95.86
CA THR A 112 -119.20 29.24 -97.20
C THR A 112 -119.50 28.18 -98.27
N SER A 113 -120.56 28.37 -99.06
CA SER A 113 -121.13 27.41 -100.04
C SER A 113 -120.35 27.33 -101.36
N PRO A 114 -120.54 26.25 -102.16
CA PRO A 114 -120.18 26.25 -103.58
C PRO A 114 -121.42 25.98 -104.47
N ASP A 115 -122.01 27.01 -105.07
CA ASP A 115 -122.88 26.75 -106.22
C ASP A 115 -121.99 26.50 -107.44
N GLN A 116 -122.13 25.30 -108.01
CA GLN A 116 -121.52 24.80 -109.25
C GLN A 116 -120.07 24.30 -109.16
N ALA A 117 -119.93 22.98 -108.93
CA ALA A 117 -119.03 22.16 -109.74
C ALA A 117 -119.86 21.36 -110.76
N THR A 118 -120.12 22.06 -111.87
CA THR A 118 -120.40 21.57 -113.23
C THR A 118 -121.80 20.96 -113.50
N GLU A 119 -122.62 21.67 -114.28
CA GLU A 119 -123.88 21.18 -114.90
C GLU A 119 -123.61 20.18 -116.04
N LEU A 120 -122.63 19.29 -115.87
CA LEU A 120 -122.17 18.32 -116.86
C LEU A 120 -121.88 16.97 -116.19
N ARG A 121 -122.89 16.47 -115.46
CA ARG A 121 -123.32 15.07 -115.61
C ARG A 121 -124.29 14.90 -116.80
N THR A 122 -124.58 15.94 -117.58
CA THR A 122 -125.51 15.87 -118.73
C THR A 122 -124.94 15.14 -119.96
N LYS A 123 -123.80 14.44 -119.82
CA LYS A 123 -123.18 13.66 -120.91
C LYS A 123 -122.61 12.31 -120.49
N PHE A 124 -122.93 11.84 -119.29
CA PHE A 124 -122.46 10.54 -118.81
C PHE A 124 -123.58 9.75 -118.14
N ASP A 125 -124.68 9.55 -118.88
CA ASP A 125 -125.30 8.22 -119.02
C ASP A 125 -126.62 8.29 -119.84
N GLU A 126 -126.59 8.87 -121.05
CA GLU A 126 -127.48 8.44 -122.16
C GLU A 126 -127.04 7.07 -122.74
N MET A 127 -126.19 6.35 -122.01
CA MET A 127 -125.85 4.94 -122.23
C MET A 127 -126.34 4.11 -121.03
N ALA A 128 -127.66 3.99 -120.95
CA ALA A 128 -128.38 3.00 -120.16
C ALA A 128 -128.14 1.56 -120.72
N PRO A 129 -128.59 0.45 -120.06
CA PRO A 129 -129.08 0.31 -118.68
C PRO A 129 -128.63 -1.01 -117.97
N GLY A 130 -128.36 -0.91 -116.67
CA GLY A 130 -128.61 -2.02 -115.74
C GLY A 130 -127.40 -2.88 -115.34
N GLN A 131 -126.65 -2.46 -114.33
CA GLN A 131 -126.51 -3.13 -113.03
C GLN A 131 -125.67 -2.24 -112.10
N SER A 132 -126.19 -2.02 -110.89
CA SER A 132 -125.83 -0.93 -109.97
C SER A 132 -124.37 -1.01 -109.49
N LYS A 133 -123.71 0.15 -109.37
CA LYS A 133 -122.32 0.39 -108.90
C LYS A 133 -121.98 -0.17 -107.50
N ASP A 134 -122.91 -0.94 -106.91
CA ASP A 134 -122.82 -1.70 -105.66
C ASP A 134 -121.69 -2.76 -105.63
N GLN A 135 -121.15 -3.19 -106.78
CA GLN A 135 -120.16 -4.28 -106.82
C GLN A 135 -118.67 -3.87 -106.79
N LEU A 136 -118.31 -2.59 -106.99
CA LEU A 136 -116.89 -2.16 -106.94
C LEU A 136 -116.52 -1.46 -105.61
N LYS A 137 -117.50 -0.85 -104.93
CA LYS A 137 -117.31 -0.27 -103.58
C LYS A 137 -117.13 -1.34 -102.49
N ALA A 138 -117.71 -2.53 -102.70
CA ALA A 138 -117.54 -3.69 -101.81
C ALA A 138 -116.12 -4.30 -101.82
N GLN A 139 -115.29 -3.99 -102.83
CA GLN A 139 -113.95 -4.58 -102.96
C GLN A 139 -112.87 -3.76 -102.24
N ILE A 140 -112.94 -2.42 -102.29
CA ILE A 140 -112.04 -1.53 -101.55
C ILE A 140 -112.38 -1.49 -100.06
N PHE A 141 -113.66 -1.70 -99.71
CA PHE A 141 -114.11 -1.83 -98.33
C PHE A 141 -113.65 -3.14 -97.67
N ASN A 142 -113.61 -4.27 -98.40
CA ASN A 142 -113.18 -5.56 -97.82
C ASN A 142 -111.65 -5.69 -97.66
N GLU A 143 -110.84 -4.99 -98.45
CA GLU A 143 -109.37 -5.07 -98.33
C GLU A 143 -108.80 -4.16 -97.22
N ALA A 144 -109.46 -3.04 -96.91
CA ALA A 144 -109.13 -2.18 -95.77
C ALA A 144 -109.70 -2.71 -94.43
N VAL A 145 -110.87 -3.35 -94.45
CA VAL A 145 -111.53 -3.91 -93.25
C VAL A 145 -110.88 -5.23 -92.78
N THR A 146 -110.16 -5.95 -93.65
CA THR A 146 -109.47 -7.21 -93.28
C THR A 146 -108.02 -7.00 -92.79
N LYS A 147 -107.41 -5.82 -93.04
CA LYS A 147 -106.07 -5.46 -92.53
C LYS A 147 -106.05 -4.45 -91.37
N ALA A 148 -107.20 -3.86 -91.01
CA ALA A 148 -107.28 -2.83 -89.97
C ALA A 148 -108.04 -3.25 -88.70
N LYS A 149 -108.31 -4.54 -88.48
CA LYS A 149 -109.17 -5.00 -87.37
C LYS A 149 -108.47 -5.71 -86.20
N ASP A 150 -107.15 -5.88 -86.22
CA ASP A 150 -106.36 -6.52 -85.14
C ASP A 150 -105.12 -5.68 -84.70
N ILE A 151 -105.22 -4.35 -84.65
CA ILE A 151 -104.14 -3.47 -84.14
C ILE A 151 -104.35 -3.24 -82.63
N GLU A 152 -104.21 -4.29 -81.83
CA GLU A 152 -104.26 -4.21 -80.35
C GLU A 152 -102.93 -4.59 -79.68
N ARG A 153 -101.89 -4.93 -80.45
CA ARG A 153 -100.50 -5.08 -79.96
C ARG A 153 -99.55 -4.79 -81.10
N LEU A 154 -98.79 -3.68 -81.05
CA LEU A 154 -97.40 -3.58 -81.55
C LEU A 154 -96.76 -2.23 -81.12
N PRO A 155 -95.41 -2.17 -80.93
CA PRO A 155 -94.65 -1.08 -80.29
C PRO A 155 -94.26 0.09 -81.21
N SER A 156 -93.92 1.24 -80.59
CA SER A 156 -93.90 2.58 -81.22
C SER A 156 -92.72 2.95 -82.13
N GLU A 157 -91.75 2.07 -82.41
CA GLU A 157 -90.73 2.37 -83.45
C GLU A 157 -91.31 2.25 -84.87
N GLU A 158 -92.38 1.47 -85.11
CA GLU A 158 -93.09 1.39 -86.40
C GLU A 158 -94.27 2.39 -86.53
N PHE A 159 -94.68 3.04 -85.43
CA PHE A 159 -95.78 4.03 -85.42
C PHE A 159 -95.41 5.33 -86.16
N THR A 160 -94.11 5.62 -86.24
CA THR A 160 -93.57 6.82 -86.92
C THR A 160 -93.40 6.59 -88.43
N GLU A 161 -93.40 5.33 -88.90
CA GLU A 161 -93.21 4.97 -90.32
C GLU A 161 -94.53 4.71 -91.06
N ILE A 162 -95.63 4.41 -90.35
CA ILE A 162 -96.98 4.20 -90.92
C ILE A 162 -97.83 5.49 -90.95
N MET A 163 -97.55 6.49 -90.12
CA MET A 163 -98.27 7.78 -90.11
C MET A 163 -97.71 8.82 -91.10
N ALA A 164 -96.53 8.56 -91.68
CA ALA A 164 -95.90 9.44 -92.67
C ALA A 164 -96.68 9.60 -94.00
N PRO A 165 -97.42 8.59 -94.54
CA PRO A 165 -98.14 8.74 -95.81
C PRO A 165 -99.56 9.33 -95.72
N LEU A 166 -100.17 9.42 -94.52
CA LEU A 166 -101.53 9.96 -94.34
C LEU A 166 -101.57 11.49 -94.22
N SER A 167 -100.44 12.11 -93.88
CA SER A 167 -100.22 13.57 -94.00
C SER A 167 -100.17 14.02 -95.46
N ASP A 168 -99.67 13.17 -96.36
CA ASP A 168 -99.50 13.48 -97.79
C ASP A 168 -100.72 13.13 -98.66
N ALA A 169 -101.73 12.42 -98.11
CA ALA A 169 -102.97 12.10 -98.81
C ALA A 169 -104.04 13.22 -98.73
N GLY A 170 -103.80 14.33 -98.02
CA GLY A 170 -104.56 15.57 -98.21
C GLY A 170 -106.00 15.64 -97.66
N PHE A 171 -106.42 14.76 -96.74
CA PHE A 171 -107.84 14.70 -96.34
C PHE A 171 -108.24 15.47 -95.06
N VAL A 172 -107.33 15.96 -94.20
CA VAL A 172 -107.65 16.95 -93.12
C VAL A 172 -106.40 17.79 -92.75
N LYS A 173 -106.50 19.13 -92.80
CA LYS A 173 -105.43 20.07 -92.39
C LYS A 173 -105.89 20.92 -91.20
N MET A 174 -105.41 20.63 -89.99
CA MET A 174 -105.70 21.44 -88.78
C MET A 174 -104.47 22.29 -88.39
N GLN A 175 -104.65 23.62 -88.35
CA GLN A 175 -103.66 24.58 -87.83
C GLN A 175 -104.15 25.18 -86.51
N PHE A 176 -103.32 25.12 -85.47
CA PHE A 176 -103.51 25.86 -84.21
C PHE A 176 -102.38 26.87 -84.00
N SER A 177 -102.70 28.08 -83.55
CA SER A 177 -101.77 29.23 -83.48
C SER A 177 -100.78 29.17 -82.28
N ARG A 178 -99.53 29.61 -82.51
CA ARG A 178 -98.43 29.71 -81.53
C ARG A 178 -98.65 30.86 -80.53
N LYS A 179 -99.07 30.57 -79.29
CA LYS A 179 -98.85 31.48 -78.15
C LYS A 179 -98.83 30.75 -76.79
N PHE A 180 -97.96 29.75 -76.64
CA PHE A 180 -97.66 29.16 -75.34
C PHE A 180 -96.26 28.53 -75.31
N LEU A 181 -95.23 29.35 -75.08
CA LEU A 181 -93.84 28.97 -74.68
C LEU A 181 -92.97 30.24 -74.65
N ASN A 182 -92.99 31.05 -73.56
CA ASN A 182 -91.80 31.77 -73.04
C ASN A 182 -91.97 32.86 -71.94
N GLU A 183 -92.98 32.87 -71.06
CA GLU A 183 -92.90 33.76 -69.86
C GLU A 183 -93.27 33.08 -68.55
N SER A 184 -92.54 32.00 -68.22
CA SER A 184 -92.58 31.33 -66.91
C SER A 184 -91.17 31.17 -66.31
N VAL A 185 -90.42 32.28 -66.18
CA VAL A 185 -89.05 32.28 -65.59
C VAL A 185 -88.76 33.44 -64.59
N ALA A 186 -89.64 34.42 -64.33
CA ALA A 186 -89.22 35.65 -63.64
C ALA A 186 -89.60 35.88 -62.15
N SER A 187 -90.32 35.00 -61.44
CA SER A 187 -90.77 35.30 -60.05
C SER A 187 -90.09 34.49 -58.91
N ASN A 188 -89.06 33.68 -59.18
CA ASN A 188 -88.43 32.78 -58.19
C ASN A 188 -87.13 33.32 -57.53
N ARG A 189 -86.88 34.64 -57.56
CA ARG A 189 -85.59 35.25 -57.13
C ARG A 189 -85.62 35.94 -55.76
N GLN A 190 -86.78 36.21 -55.16
CA GLN A 190 -86.88 37.06 -53.96
C GLN A 190 -86.88 36.29 -52.63
N THR A 191 -87.16 34.98 -52.63
CA THR A 191 -87.26 34.18 -51.38
C THR A 191 -85.94 33.49 -50.99
N SER A 192 -84.92 33.45 -51.87
CA SER A 192 -83.63 32.75 -51.63
C SER A 192 -82.54 33.61 -50.96
N GLN A 193 -82.71 34.93 -50.86
CA GLN A 193 -81.68 35.83 -50.28
C GLN A 193 -81.74 35.96 -48.74
N ILE A 194 -82.88 35.69 -48.09
CA ILE A 194 -83.05 35.86 -46.64
C ILE A 194 -82.43 34.69 -45.83
N ILE A 195 -82.47 33.47 -46.38
CA ILE A 195 -81.93 32.28 -45.70
C ILE A 195 -80.39 32.24 -45.75
N GLY A 196 -79.76 32.83 -46.78
CA GLY A 196 -78.30 32.94 -46.90
C GLY A 196 -77.65 33.88 -45.88
N PHE A 197 -78.34 34.98 -45.51
CA PHE A 197 -77.79 35.97 -44.58
C PHE A 197 -77.80 35.48 -43.11
N GLY A 198 -78.80 34.66 -42.74
CA GLY A 198 -78.89 34.08 -41.39
C GLY A 198 -77.77 33.07 -41.08
N GLY A 199 -77.31 32.30 -42.08
CA GLY A 199 -76.20 31.34 -41.91
C GLY A 199 -74.84 32.01 -41.68
N LEU A 200 -74.61 33.19 -42.27
CA LEU A 200 -73.32 33.89 -42.19
C LEU A 200 -73.09 34.53 -40.81
N ILE A 201 -74.15 35.06 -40.19
CA ILE A 201 -74.08 35.68 -38.86
C ILE A 201 -73.83 34.62 -37.78
N LEU A 202 -74.48 33.45 -37.88
CA LEU A 202 -74.28 32.37 -36.91
C LEU A 202 -72.83 31.84 -36.95
N GLY A 203 -72.22 31.76 -38.13
CA GLY A 203 -70.81 31.39 -38.30
C GLY A 203 -69.83 32.38 -37.67
N LEU A 204 -70.11 33.69 -37.77
CA LEU A 204 -69.27 34.73 -37.16
C LEU A 204 -69.34 34.72 -35.63
N ILE A 205 -70.51 34.46 -35.04
CA ILE A 205 -70.69 34.40 -33.57
C ILE A 205 -69.95 33.18 -32.98
N VAL A 206 -70.08 32.01 -33.61
CA VAL A 206 -69.37 30.79 -33.17
C VAL A 206 -67.85 30.97 -33.32
N GLY A 207 -67.39 31.61 -34.40
CA GLY A 207 -65.97 31.93 -34.61
C GLY A 207 -65.41 32.89 -33.54
N PHE A 208 -66.19 33.88 -33.11
CA PHE A 208 -65.77 34.83 -32.08
C PHE A 208 -65.59 34.20 -30.69
N ILE A 209 -66.47 33.27 -30.30
CA ILE A 209 -66.40 32.58 -28.99
C ILE A 209 -65.17 31.66 -28.92
N ILE A 210 -64.89 30.90 -29.99
CA ILE A 210 -63.72 30.01 -30.07
C ILE A 210 -62.41 30.82 -30.09
N SER A 211 -62.36 31.92 -30.84
CA SER A 211 -61.18 32.78 -30.94
C SER A 211 -60.80 33.41 -29.58
N ARG A 212 -61.79 33.90 -28.82
CA ARG A 212 -61.54 34.55 -27.52
C ARG A 212 -61.06 33.56 -26.43
N GLY A 213 -61.53 32.31 -26.46
CA GLY A 213 -61.13 31.27 -25.48
C GLY A 213 -59.72 30.73 -25.68
N ILE A 214 -59.24 30.67 -26.92
CA ILE A 214 -57.91 30.14 -27.26
C ILE A 214 -56.82 31.22 -27.09
N ILE A 215 -57.08 32.45 -27.59
CA ILE A 215 -56.08 33.53 -27.58
C ILE A 215 -55.69 33.93 -26.15
N ASN A 216 -56.65 34.03 -25.22
CA ASN A 216 -56.35 34.45 -23.85
C ASN A 216 -55.51 33.42 -23.07
N ASN A 217 -55.74 32.12 -23.26
CA ASN A 217 -54.99 31.09 -22.55
C ASN A 217 -53.57 30.92 -23.12
N ILE A 218 -53.40 31.06 -24.44
CA ILE A 218 -52.06 31.07 -25.07
C ILE A 218 -51.27 32.32 -24.63
N ALA A 219 -51.91 33.48 -24.53
CA ALA A 219 -51.24 34.70 -24.08
C ALA A 219 -50.71 34.60 -22.63
N LYS A 220 -51.45 33.95 -21.73
CA LYS A 220 -50.99 33.68 -20.35
C LYS A 220 -49.80 32.71 -20.30
N MET A 221 -49.84 31.63 -21.08
CA MET A 221 -48.71 30.69 -21.18
C MET A 221 -47.46 31.39 -21.74
N ASN A 222 -47.65 32.23 -22.76
CA ASN A 222 -46.56 33.02 -23.33
C ASN A 222 -45.99 34.04 -22.33
N ALA A 223 -46.84 34.67 -21.51
CA ALA A 223 -46.37 35.63 -20.49
C ALA A 223 -45.50 34.96 -19.43
N ILE A 224 -45.88 33.79 -18.92
CA ILE A 224 -45.08 33.05 -17.92
C ILE A 224 -43.80 32.47 -18.55
N MET A 225 -43.88 31.92 -19.76
CA MET A 225 -42.67 31.46 -20.48
C MET A 225 -41.70 32.61 -20.75
N ARG A 226 -42.20 33.77 -21.14
CA ARG A 226 -41.40 34.97 -21.36
C ARG A 226 -40.79 35.49 -20.06
N ASP A 227 -41.53 35.46 -18.96
CA ASP A 227 -41.04 35.88 -17.65
C ASP A 227 -39.97 34.92 -17.08
N ILE A 228 -40.08 33.61 -17.31
CA ILE A 228 -39.03 32.64 -16.95
C ILE A 228 -37.80 32.76 -17.87
N ALA A 229 -38.01 33.06 -19.15
CA ALA A 229 -36.93 33.15 -20.15
C ALA A 229 -36.19 34.50 -20.18
N GLU A 230 -36.88 35.62 -19.90
CA GLU A 230 -36.32 36.98 -19.87
C GLU A 230 -36.09 37.51 -18.44
N GLY A 231 -36.69 36.88 -17.42
CA GLY A 231 -36.56 37.28 -16.00
C GLY A 231 -35.41 36.59 -15.25
N GLU A 232 -35.37 36.77 -13.92
CA GLU A 232 -34.32 36.26 -13.02
C GLU A 232 -34.40 34.74 -12.75
N GLY A 233 -34.90 33.94 -13.70
CA GLY A 233 -34.98 32.47 -13.53
C GLY A 233 -35.81 32.02 -12.32
N ASP A 234 -36.96 32.66 -12.07
CA ASP A 234 -37.88 32.28 -10.99
C ASP A 234 -38.65 30.99 -11.35
N LEU A 235 -38.09 29.87 -10.90
CA LEU A 235 -38.62 28.54 -11.12
C LEU A 235 -39.74 28.18 -10.14
N THR A 236 -40.19 29.09 -9.27
CA THR A 236 -41.34 28.86 -8.38
C THR A 236 -42.68 29.18 -9.06
N LYS A 237 -42.66 29.91 -10.19
CA LYS A 237 -43.86 30.27 -10.93
C LYS A 237 -44.51 29.05 -11.58
N ARG A 238 -45.84 28.98 -11.57
CA ARG A 238 -46.63 27.88 -12.16
C ARG A 238 -47.77 28.46 -12.99
N ILE A 239 -48.13 27.74 -14.06
CA ILE A 239 -49.29 28.07 -14.88
C ILE A 239 -50.55 27.53 -14.20
N GLU A 240 -51.50 28.41 -13.86
CA GLU A 240 -52.78 28.03 -13.25
C GLU A 240 -53.69 27.27 -14.23
N ILE A 241 -54.16 26.09 -13.83
CA ILE A 241 -55.00 25.22 -14.66
C ILE A 241 -56.48 25.55 -14.44
N THR A 242 -57.11 26.24 -15.40
CA THR A 242 -58.52 26.69 -15.30
C THR A 242 -59.48 26.03 -16.29
N SER A 243 -59.00 25.18 -17.23
CA SER A 243 -59.81 24.54 -18.27
C SER A 243 -59.41 23.06 -18.45
N LYS A 244 -60.27 22.22 -19.04
CA LYS A 244 -60.00 20.80 -19.39
C LYS A 244 -59.84 20.64 -20.91
N ASN A 245 -58.75 21.17 -21.45
CA ASN A 245 -58.44 21.13 -22.88
C ASN A 245 -56.94 20.87 -23.14
N GLU A 246 -56.52 20.84 -24.39
CA GLU A 246 -55.13 20.55 -24.80
C GLU A 246 -54.12 21.58 -24.26
N LEU A 247 -54.55 22.83 -24.01
CA LEU A 247 -53.71 23.86 -23.37
C LEU A 247 -53.49 23.58 -21.88
N SER A 248 -54.46 22.96 -21.20
CA SER A 248 -54.32 22.52 -19.81
C SER A 248 -53.35 21.35 -19.66
N GLU A 249 -53.32 20.46 -20.65
CA GLU A 249 -52.35 19.37 -20.71
C GLU A 249 -50.93 19.93 -20.92
N MET A 250 -50.76 20.90 -21.82
CA MET A 250 -49.48 21.58 -22.05
C MET A 250 -49.00 22.37 -20.82
N ALA A 251 -49.90 23.05 -20.11
CA ALA A 251 -49.59 23.71 -18.84
C ALA A 251 -49.13 22.71 -17.75
N SER A 252 -49.76 21.54 -17.68
CA SER A 252 -49.34 20.47 -16.77
C SER A 252 -47.95 19.91 -17.13
N TRP A 253 -47.67 19.68 -18.42
CA TRP A 253 -46.35 19.22 -18.87
C TRP A 253 -45.25 20.27 -18.61
N PHE A 254 -45.58 21.55 -18.78
CA PHE A 254 -44.66 22.64 -18.49
C PHE A 254 -44.38 22.79 -16.98
N ASN A 255 -45.40 22.72 -16.13
CA ASN A 255 -45.21 22.71 -14.68
C ASN A 255 -44.37 21.50 -14.23
N LEU A 256 -44.60 20.30 -14.79
CA LEU A 256 -43.77 19.12 -14.53
C LEU A 256 -42.31 19.30 -15.00
N PHE A 257 -42.09 19.99 -16.12
CA PHE A 257 -40.76 20.36 -16.58
C PHE A 257 -40.07 21.33 -15.61
N LEU A 258 -40.80 22.34 -15.11
CA LEU A 258 -40.28 23.26 -14.09
C LEU A 258 -39.97 22.53 -12.77
N ASP A 259 -40.82 21.60 -12.33
CA ASP A 259 -40.56 20.78 -11.14
C ASP A 259 -39.25 19.97 -11.31
N LYS A 260 -39.06 19.35 -12.48
CA LYS A 260 -37.82 18.61 -12.80
C LYS A 260 -36.60 19.53 -12.91
N LEU A 261 -36.73 20.72 -13.49
CA LEU A 261 -35.65 21.70 -13.56
C LEU A 261 -35.28 22.22 -12.16
N GLN A 262 -36.26 22.59 -11.35
CA GLN A 262 -36.06 23.04 -9.97
C GLN A 262 -35.34 21.97 -9.14
N GLU A 263 -35.77 20.71 -9.23
CA GLU A 263 -35.08 19.60 -8.55
C GLU A 263 -33.66 19.38 -9.12
N THR A 264 -33.45 19.52 -10.42
CA THR A 264 -32.11 19.43 -11.04
C THR A 264 -31.19 20.55 -10.54
N ILE A 265 -31.68 21.79 -10.50
CA ILE A 265 -30.92 22.95 -10.00
C ILE A 265 -30.62 22.79 -8.50
N ARG A 266 -31.58 22.29 -7.71
CA ARG A 266 -31.38 21.95 -6.30
C ARG A 266 -30.30 20.88 -6.12
N GLN A 267 -30.36 19.79 -6.88
CA GLN A 267 -29.32 18.74 -6.86
C GLN A 267 -27.95 19.27 -7.29
N ILE A 268 -27.88 20.18 -8.27
CA ILE A 268 -26.62 20.84 -8.64
C ILE A 268 -26.09 21.71 -7.49
N SER A 269 -26.96 22.44 -6.78
CA SER A 269 -26.59 23.21 -5.58
C SER A 269 -26.03 22.31 -4.47
N ASP A 270 -26.74 21.23 -4.16
CA ASP A 270 -26.35 20.26 -3.12
C ASP A 270 -25.03 19.57 -3.49
N ASN A 271 -24.85 19.19 -4.75
CA ASN A 271 -23.60 18.64 -5.26
C ASN A 271 -22.45 19.66 -5.25
N ALA A 272 -22.71 20.94 -5.55
CA ALA A 272 -21.73 22.02 -5.45
C ALA A 272 -21.27 22.20 -4.00
N SER A 273 -22.21 22.24 -3.06
CA SER A 273 -21.93 22.33 -1.62
C SER A 273 -21.11 21.13 -1.16
N THR A 274 -21.52 19.92 -1.52
CA THR A 274 -20.80 18.68 -1.19
C THR A 274 -19.39 18.67 -1.78
N LEU A 275 -19.22 19.14 -3.03
CA LEU A 275 -17.92 19.24 -3.69
C LEU A 275 -17.02 20.28 -2.99
N ASN A 276 -17.57 21.41 -2.57
CA ASN A 276 -16.84 22.43 -1.83
C ASN A 276 -16.38 21.93 -0.46
N GLU A 277 -17.26 21.24 0.29
CA GLU A 277 -16.91 20.60 1.56
C GLU A 277 -15.85 19.51 1.40
N ALA A 278 -16.01 18.64 0.39
CA ALA A 278 -15.02 17.60 0.08
C ALA A 278 -13.66 18.20 -0.30
N SER A 279 -13.64 19.27 -1.09
CA SER A 279 -12.43 20.02 -1.43
C SER A 279 -11.80 20.65 -0.17
N GLY A 280 -12.58 21.32 0.67
CA GLY A 280 -12.09 21.85 1.95
C GLY A 280 -11.47 20.78 2.86
N ARG A 281 -11.99 19.54 2.83
CA ARG A 281 -11.38 18.40 3.54
C ARG A 281 -10.08 17.93 2.88
N LEU A 282 -10.01 17.90 1.55
CA LEU A 282 -8.80 17.54 0.81
C LEU A 282 -7.67 18.57 1.00
N ASP A 283 -7.98 19.86 1.01
CA ASP A 283 -7.00 20.94 1.27
C ASP A 283 -6.38 20.79 2.67
N LYS A 284 -7.21 20.58 3.70
CA LYS A 284 -6.72 20.32 5.07
C LYS A 284 -5.88 19.05 5.17
N LEU A 285 -6.31 17.97 4.52
CA LEU A 285 -5.58 16.70 4.52
C LEU A 285 -4.22 16.84 3.81
N ALA A 286 -4.21 17.48 2.64
CA ALA A 286 -3.01 17.72 1.85
C ALA A 286 -2.03 18.68 2.55
N GLY A 287 -2.54 19.72 3.21
CA GLY A 287 -1.76 20.60 4.08
C GLY A 287 -1.12 19.85 5.24
N GLY A 288 -1.89 19.02 5.94
CA GLY A 288 -1.39 18.15 7.00
C GLY A 288 -0.33 17.16 6.51
N MET A 289 -0.52 16.57 5.34
CA MET A 289 0.45 15.64 4.74
C MET A 289 1.76 16.34 4.34
N THR A 290 1.68 17.57 3.82
CA THR A 290 2.85 18.43 3.54
C THR A 290 3.67 18.67 4.81
N THR A 291 3.01 19.07 5.90
CA THR A 291 3.66 19.29 7.20
C THR A 291 4.27 18.00 7.76
N ASN A 292 3.54 16.88 7.70
CA ASN A 292 4.05 15.58 8.15
C ASN A 292 5.25 15.12 7.32
N SER A 293 5.24 15.36 6.01
CA SER A 293 6.37 15.02 5.13
C SER A 293 7.62 15.83 5.49
N GLN A 294 7.48 17.13 5.77
CA GLN A 294 8.61 17.95 6.26
C GLN A 294 9.15 17.46 7.60
N LEU A 295 8.26 17.11 8.54
CA LEU A 295 8.66 16.54 9.83
C LEU A 295 9.36 15.19 9.66
N MET A 296 8.84 14.33 8.78
CA MET A 296 9.43 13.03 8.48
C MET A 296 10.82 13.21 7.86
N ASN A 297 11.00 14.12 6.91
CA ASN A 297 12.31 14.41 6.31
C ASN A 297 13.34 14.87 7.36
N LYS A 298 12.94 15.76 8.29
CA LYS A 298 13.81 16.16 9.41
C LYS A 298 14.23 14.98 10.28
N ARG A 299 13.29 14.09 10.60
CA ARG A 299 13.58 12.87 11.37
C ARG A 299 14.53 11.94 10.61
N THR A 300 14.32 11.75 9.31
CA THR A 300 15.19 10.94 8.45
C THR A 300 16.63 11.45 8.43
N ILE A 301 16.82 12.78 8.38
CA ILE A 301 18.15 13.40 8.48
C ILE A 301 18.80 13.13 9.86
N SER A 302 18.04 13.25 10.96
CA SER A 302 18.53 12.93 12.31
C SER A 302 18.98 11.48 12.41
N VAL A 303 18.15 10.53 11.96
CA VAL A 303 18.46 9.10 11.99
C VAL A 303 19.72 8.81 11.15
N SER A 304 19.88 9.43 9.98
CA SER A 304 21.09 9.27 9.16
C SER A 304 22.34 9.81 9.87
N SER A 305 22.25 10.93 10.59
CA SER A 305 23.36 11.46 11.38
C SER A 305 23.74 10.51 12.53
N GLU A 306 22.75 10.07 13.31
CA GLU A 306 22.96 9.12 14.42
C GLU A 306 23.53 7.77 13.93
N THR A 307 23.13 7.32 12.75
CA THR A 307 23.68 6.10 12.12
C THR A 307 25.13 6.31 11.65
N GLY A 308 25.48 7.53 11.22
CA GLY A 308 26.86 7.91 10.92
C GLY A 308 27.75 7.85 12.16
N ASP A 309 27.30 8.44 13.26
CA ASP A 309 27.99 8.39 14.56
C ASP A 309 28.13 6.94 15.05
N MET A 310 27.08 6.13 14.88
CA MET A 310 27.11 4.70 15.21
C MET A 310 28.19 3.96 14.40
N THR A 311 28.31 4.22 13.10
CA THR A 311 29.33 3.62 12.24
C THR A 311 30.75 4.01 12.70
N GLN A 312 30.95 5.27 13.08
CA GLN A 312 32.22 5.72 13.64
C GLN A 312 32.56 5.00 14.95
N ASN A 313 31.60 4.91 15.87
CA ASN A 313 31.78 4.21 17.15
C ASN A 313 32.11 2.73 16.95
N ILE A 314 31.47 2.07 15.98
CA ILE A 314 31.76 0.68 15.64
C ILE A 314 33.19 0.50 15.13
N ASN A 315 33.69 1.41 14.30
CA ASN A 315 35.09 1.38 13.87
C ASN A 315 36.05 1.53 15.06
N THR A 316 35.75 2.42 16.01
CA THR A 316 36.54 2.55 17.25
C THR A 316 36.51 1.26 18.08
N VAL A 317 35.35 0.61 18.21
CA VAL A 317 35.23 -0.69 18.90
C VAL A 317 36.05 -1.77 18.20
N ALA A 318 36.04 -1.82 16.86
CA ALA A 318 36.81 -2.78 16.08
C ALA A 318 38.32 -2.61 16.31
N THR A 319 38.83 -1.38 16.24
CA THR A 319 40.25 -1.09 16.55
C THR A 319 40.60 -1.46 18.00
N ALA A 320 39.73 -1.12 18.96
CA ALA A 320 39.95 -1.48 20.36
C ALA A 320 39.98 -3.01 20.59
N ALA A 321 39.18 -3.78 19.84
CA ALA A 321 39.20 -5.24 19.87
C ALA A 321 40.50 -5.82 19.27
N GLU A 322 41.02 -5.23 18.18
CA GLU A 322 42.32 -5.59 17.62
C GLU A 322 43.46 -5.33 18.61
N ASP A 323 43.49 -4.15 19.22
CA ASP A 323 44.48 -3.79 20.26
C ASP A 323 44.39 -4.71 21.48
N ALA A 324 43.17 -5.03 21.92
CA ALA A 324 42.95 -5.96 23.02
C ALA A 324 43.48 -7.37 22.69
N THR A 325 43.36 -7.82 21.44
CA THR A 325 43.91 -9.11 20.99
C THR A 325 45.44 -9.12 21.08
N LEU A 326 46.11 -8.03 20.67
CA LEU A 326 47.57 -7.88 20.80
C LEU A 326 48.01 -7.91 22.27
N ASN A 327 47.25 -7.25 23.15
CA ASN A 327 47.52 -7.25 24.59
C ASN A 327 47.37 -8.65 25.19
N VAL A 328 46.31 -9.39 24.84
CA VAL A 328 46.12 -10.77 25.30
C VAL A 328 47.26 -11.67 24.86
N ASN A 329 47.71 -11.56 23.60
CA ASN A 329 48.87 -12.33 23.12
C ASN A 329 50.15 -11.99 23.90
N SER A 330 50.37 -10.71 24.19
CA SER A 330 51.52 -10.26 24.98
C SER A 330 51.48 -10.80 26.40
N VAL A 331 50.29 -10.82 27.03
CA VAL A 331 50.10 -11.44 28.36
C VAL A 331 50.37 -12.95 28.31
N SER A 332 49.90 -13.65 27.28
CA SER A 332 50.19 -15.09 27.12
C SER A 332 51.68 -15.37 27.03
N SER A 333 52.44 -14.61 26.24
CA SER A 333 53.90 -14.74 26.16
C SER A 333 54.59 -14.44 27.50
N ALA A 334 54.13 -13.40 28.22
CA ALA A 334 54.65 -13.08 29.55
C ALA A 334 54.40 -14.20 30.57
N VAL A 335 53.25 -14.90 30.48
CA VAL A 335 52.94 -16.05 31.33
C VAL A 335 53.81 -17.27 31.00
N GLU A 336 54.13 -17.51 29.72
CA GLU A 336 55.05 -18.57 29.32
C GLU A 336 56.47 -18.30 29.87
N GLU A 337 56.96 -17.07 29.73
CA GLU A 337 58.26 -16.65 30.28
C GLU A 337 58.28 -16.74 31.82
N MET A 338 57.19 -16.32 32.47
CA MET A 338 57.03 -16.46 33.92
C MET A 338 57.07 -17.93 34.34
N SER A 339 56.42 -18.82 33.60
CA SER A 339 56.42 -20.27 33.89
C SER A 339 57.83 -20.85 33.79
N SER A 340 58.58 -20.51 32.74
CA SER A 340 59.98 -20.91 32.60
C SER A 340 60.87 -20.36 33.73
N THR A 341 60.62 -19.13 34.15
CA THR A 341 61.37 -18.51 35.25
C THR A 341 61.06 -19.21 36.58
N LEU A 342 59.81 -19.58 36.83
CA LEU A 342 59.41 -20.30 38.04
C LEU A 342 60.05 -21.69 38.12
N ASP A 343 60.15 -22.40 37.00
CA ASP A 343 60.87 -23.68 36.95
C ASP A 343 62.35 -23.49 37.35
N GLN A 344 63.00 -22.45 36.81
CA GLN A 344 64.39 -22.13 37.18
C GLN A 344 64.54 -21.74 38.66
N VAL A 345 63.60 -20.99 39.24
CA VAL A 345 63.61 -20.65 40.67
C VAL A 345 63.40 -21.92 41.52
N SER A 346 62.52 -22.83 41.10
CA SER A 346 62.30 -24.11 41.78
C SER A 346 63.55 -24.98 41.81
N ASP A 347 64.23 -25.10 40.67
CA ASP A 347 65.50 -25.84 40.56
C ASP A 347 66.57 -25.21 41.46
N THR A 348 66.66 -23.88 41.45
CA THR A 348 67.60 -23.14 42.29
C THR A 348 67.30 -23.34 43.78
N ALA A 349 66.03 -23.26 44.19
CA ALA A 349 65.62 -23.49 45.58
C ALA A 349 65.97 -24.92 46.04
N THR A 350 65.79 -25.91 45.17
CA THR A 350 66.16 -27.32 45.43
C THR A 350 67.67 -27.45 45.64
N MET A 351 68.48 -26.88 44.73
CA MET A 351 69.95 -26.91 44.88
C MET A 351 70.43 -26.21 46.15
N VAL A 352 69.84 -25.06 46.51
CA VAL A 352 70.21 -24.35 47.74
C VAL A 352 69.80 -25.18 48.96
N SER A 353 68.65 -25.85 48.95
CA SER A 353 68.23 -26.75 50.03
C SER A 353 69.23 -27.90 50.26
N GLU A 354 69.70 -28.53 49.18
CA GLU A 354 70.75 -29.56 49.24
C GLU A 354 72.07 -29.02 49.80
N ASN A 355 72.47 -27.81 49.39
CA ASN A 355 73.66 -27.14 49.92
C ASN A 355 73.51 -26.82 51.42
N THR A 356 72.36 -26.30 51.85
CA THR A 356 72.07 -26.03 53.27
C THR A 356 72.13 -27.30 54.11
N ASN A 357 71.60 -28.41 53.59
CA ASN A 357 71.70 -29.71 54.25
C ASN A 357 73.16 -30.20 54.35
N THR A 358 73.96 -29.98 53.31
CA THR A 358 75.39 -30.31 53.32
C THR A 358 76.15 -29.48 54.36
N ILE A 359 75.83 -28.19 54.49
CA ILE A 359 76.40 -27.32 55.53
C ILE A 359 75.99 -27.81 56.92
N ALA A 360 74.74 -28.22 57.12
CA ALA A 360 74.28 -28.75 58.40
C ALA A 360 75.09 -29.98 58.83
N VAL A 361 75.34 -30.93 57.91
CA VAL A 361 76.19 -32.10 58.17
C VAL A 361 77.64 -31.67 58.50
N ALA A 362 78.20 -30.72 57.76
CA ALA A 362 79.55 -30.21 58.04
C ALA A 362 79.66 -29.53 59.41
N LEU A 363 78.59 -28.89 59.88
CA LEU A 363 78.53 -28.28 61.22
C LEU A 363 78.45 -29.34 62.32
N GLU A 364 77.73 -30.46 62.11
CA GLU A 364 77.74 -31.59 63.04
C GLU A 364 79.16 -32.17 63.20
N GLU A 365 79.89 -32.34 62.08
CA GLU A 365 81.29 -32.76 62.10
C GLU A 365 82.22 -31.73 62.77
N MET A 366 81.97 -30.43 62.55
CA MET A 366 82.70 -29.34 63.20
C MET A 366 82.50 -29.36 64.71
N SER A 367 81.26 -29.53 65.20
CA SER A 367 80.97 -29.64 66.63
C SER A 367 81.64 -30.86 67.25
N ALA A 368 81.69 -32.00 66.54
CA ALA A 368 82.43 -33.17 67.00
C ALA A 368 83.93 -32.88 67.13
N THR A 369 84.52 -32.23 66.12
CA THR A 369 85.94 -31.86 66.10
C THR A 369 86.29 -30.86 67.21
N ILE A 370 85.46 -29.84 67.42
CA ILE A 370 85.64 -28.85 68.50
C ILE A 370 85.68 -29.56 69.86
N ASN A 371 84.74 -30.47 70.13
CA ASN A 371 84.73 -31.23 71.38
C ASN A 371 85.98 -32.10 71.56
N GLU A 372 86.47 -32.71 70.48
CA GLU A 372 87.71 -33.50 70.52
C GLU A 372 88.94 -32.63 70.79
N VAL A 373 89.04 -31.47 70.15
CA VAL A 373 90.12 -30.51 70.39
C VAL A 373 90.06 -29.99 71.82
N THR A 374 88.90 -29.61 72.35
CA THR A 374 88.73 -29.20 73.76
C THR A 374 89.29 -30.27 74.71
N LYS A 375 88.92 -31.53 74.51
CA LYS A 375 89.39 -32.65 75.33
C LYS A 375 90.90 -32.85 75.22
N ASN A 376 91.46 -32.72 74.02
CA ASN A 376 92.90 -32.84 73.79
C ASN A 376 93.68 -31.68 74.42
N THR A 377 93.16 -30.45 74.36
CA THR A 377 93.78 -29.27 75.00
C THR A 377 93.75 -29.37 76.52
N GLU A 378 92.65 -29.83 77.12
CA GLU A 378 92.55 -30.10 78.55
C GLU A 378 93.52 -31.21 78.99
N HIS A 379 93.63 -32.27 78.19
CA HIS A 379 94.60 -33.34 78.43
C HIS A 379 96.05 -32.82 78.35
N ALA A 380 96.38 -32.03 77.32
CA ALA A 380 97.70 -31.43 77.15
C ALA A 380 98.06 -30.50 78.31
N ALA A 381 97.13 -29.67 78.79
CA ALA A 381 97.33 -28.82 79.96
C ALA A 381 97.64 -29.64 81.23
N ASN A 382 96.92 -30.73 81.46
CA ASN A 382 97.19 -31.65 82.58
C ASN A 382 98.56 -32.33 82.47
N VAL A 383 98.98 -32.73 81.26
CA VAL A 383 100.31 -33.29 81.01
C VAL A 383 101.40 -32.26 81.27
N SER A 384 101.26 -31.02 80.78
CA SER A 384 102.20 -29.92 81.05
C SER A 384 102.33 -29.65 82.54
N LYS A 385 101.22 -29.61 83.29
CA LYS A 385 101.23 -29.46 84.75
C LYS A 385 102.00 -30.59 85.44
N THR A 386 101.74 -31.83 85.06
CA THR A 386 102.45 -33.01 85.60
C THR A 386 103.94 -32.97 85.29
N ALA A 387 104.30 -32.54 84.07
CA ALA A 387 105.69 -32.39 83.66
C ALA A 387 106.42 -31.30 84.47
N ALA A 388 105.76 -30.16 84.73
CA ALA A 388 106.32 -29.09 85.55
C ALA A 388 106.60 -29.57 86.99
N GLU A 389 105.68 -30.32 87.59
CA GLU A 389 105.86 -30.91 88.91
C GLU A 389 107.06 -31.88 88.94
N LYS A 390 107.20 -32.74 87.92
CA LYS A 390 108.34 -33.68 87.81
C LYS A 390 109.67 -32.97 87.58
N ALA A 391 109.69 -31.91 86.76
CA ALA A 391 110.88 -31.09 86.56
C ALA A 391 111.31 -30.42 87.87
N GLY A 392 110.37 -29.86 88.63
CA GLY A 392 110.62 -29.25 89.94
C GLY A 392 111.19 -30.24 90.97
N VAL A 393 110.64 -31.47 91.04
CA VAL A 393 111.19 -32.54 91.89
C VAL A 393 112.63 -32.90 91.47
N THR A 394 112.88 -33.03 90.17
CA THR A 394 114.21 -33.36 89.62
C THR A 394 115.23 -32.26 89.92
N GLN A 395 114.82 -30.98 89.82
CA GLN A 395 115.66 -29.85 90.20
C GLN A 395 116.04 -29.89 91.69
N GLY A 396 115.09 -30.23 92.56
CA GLY A 396 115.34 -30.41 94.00
C GLY A 396 116.36 -31.52 94.30
N LEU A 397 116.24 -32.67 93.62
CA LEU A 397 117.21 -33.77 93.72
C LEU A 397 118.60 -33.38 93.25
N MET A 398 118.72 -32.61 92.16
CA MET A 398 120.02 -32.13 91.66
C MET A 398 120.67 -31.12 92.61
N ASN A 399 119.88 -30.23 93.22
CA ASN A 399 120.40 -29.33 94.26
C ASN A 399 120.95 -30.12 95.45
N GLN A 400 120.22 -31.14 95.93
CA GLN A 400 120.69 -32.03 97.01
C GLN A 400 121.97 -32.80 96.64
N LEU A 401 122.10 -33.22 95.38
CA LEU A 401 123.31 -33.86 94.88
C LEU A 401 124.50 -32.88 94.85
N GLY A 402 124.27 -31.64 94.45
CA GLY A 402 125.26 -30.57 94.47
C GLY A 402 125.76 -30.26 95.87
N GLU A 403 124.85 -30.12 96.85
CA GLU A 403 125.19 -29.96 98.27
C GLU A 403 125.98 -31.16 98.81
N SER A 404 125.59 -32.38 98.43
CA SER A 404 126.29 -33.60 98.82
C SER A 404 127.71 -33.65 98.24
N ALA A 405 127.90 -33.30 96.96
CA ALA A 405 129.20 -33.23 96.32
C ALA A 405 130.10 -32.16 96.96
N GLU A 406 129.55 -31.00 97.32
CA GLU A 406 130.26 -29.97 98.08
C GLU A 406 130.69 -30.46 99.47
N SER A 407 129.80 -31.17 100.17
CA SER A 407 130.12 -31.75 101.47
C SER A 407 131.23 -32.80 101.37
N VAL A 408 131.21 -33.65 100.33
CA VAL A 408 132.29 -34.59 100.06
C VAL A 408 133.59 -33.86 99.73
N GLY A 409 133.53 -32.79 98.93
CA GLY A 409 134.69 -31.93 98.64
C GLY A 409 135.36 -31.38 99.90
N ARG A 410 134.57 -30.87 100.86
CA ARG A 410 135.09 -30.41 102.16
C ARG A 410 135.77 -31.52 102.97
N VAL A 411 135.19 -32.73 102.97
CA VAL A 411 135.81 -33.89 103.65
C VAL A 411 137.13 -34.25 102.99
N VAL A 412 137.17 -34.30 101.66
CA VAL A 412 138.37 -34.63 100.88
C VAL A 412 139.49 -33.61 101.13
N GLN A 413 139.16 -32.32 101.24
CA GLN A 413 140.12 -31.26 101.59
C GLN A 413 140.76 -31.48 102.98
N VAL A 414 139.96 -31.87 103.98
CA VAL A 414 140.50 -32.21 105.31
C VAL A 414 141.42 -33.43 105.25
N ILE A 415 141.09 -34.42 104.42
CA ILE A 415 141.95 -35.60 104.23
C ILE A 415 143.28 -35.21 103.56
N ASP A 416 143.25 -34.27 102.60
CA ASP A 416 144.47 -33.74 101.95
C ASP A 416 145.40 -33.08 102.99
N GLU A 417 144.84 -32.22 103.85
CA GLU A 417 145.57 -31.60 104.96
C GLU A 417 146.15 -32.64 105.93
N ILE A 418 145.41 -33.72 106.21
CA ILE A 418 145.89 -34.82 107.06
C ILE A 418 147.04 -35.57 106.35
N ALA A 419 146.93 -35.84 105.05
CA ALA A 419 147.97 -36.52 104.28
C ALA A 419 149.26 -35.67 104.22
N GLU A 420 149.15 -34.36 104.02
CA GLU A 420 150.28 -33.43 104.05
C GLU A 420 150.95 -33.37 105.43
N LYS A 421 150.15 -33.25 106.50
CA LYS A 421 150.66 -33.32 107.88
C LYS A 421 151.33 -34.65 108.19
N THR A 422 150.76 -35.76 107.71
CA THR A 422 151.31 -37.10 107.91
C THR A 422 152.64 -37.25 107.17
N ASN A 423 152.74 -36.72 105.94
CA ASN A 423 153.97 -36.65 105.17
C ASN A 423 155.06 -35.82 105.89
N LEU A 424 154.69 -34.67 106.46
CA LEU A 424 155.62 -33.83 107.25
C LEU A 424 156.05 -34.51 108.56
N LEU A 425 155.14 -35.18 109.26
CA LEU A 425 155.45 -35.98 110.45
C LEU A 425 156.38 -37.14 110.12
N ALA A 426 156.11 -37.85 109.03
CA ALA A 426 156.95 -38.94 108.54
C ALA A 426 158.33 -38.45 108.10
N LEU A 427 158.41 -37.28 107.46
CA LEU A 427 159.67 -36.62 107.11
C LEU A 427 160.48 -36.25 108.36
N ASN A 428 159.86 -35.64 109.37
CA ASN A 428 160.51 -35.31 110.64
C ASN A 428 160.99 -36.57 111.38
N ALA A 429 160.20 -37.63 111.38
CA ALA A 429 160.57 -38.92 111.96
C ALA A 429 161.73 -39.58 111.21
N SER A 430 161.76 -39.51 109.87
CA SER A 430 162.86 -40.01 109.04
C SER A 430 164.16 -39.24 109.30
N ILE A 431 164.09 -37.91 109.47
CA ILE A 431 165.23 -37.06 109.82
C ILE A 431 165.79 -37.46 111.20
N GLU A 432 164.93 -37.58 112.21
CA GLU A 432 165.39 -37.92 113.57
C GLU A 432 165.90 -39.37 113.66
N ALA A 433 165.31 -40.29 112.89
CA ALA A 433 165.81 -41.66 112.74
C ALA A 433 167.17 -41.71 112.04
N ALA A 434 167.42 -40.85 111.04
CA ALA A 434 168.74 -40.69 110.41
C ALA A 434 169.76 -40.08 111.39
N ARG A 435 169.31 -39.18 112.27
CA ARG A 435 170.13 -38.52 113.31
C ARG A 435 170.57 -39.48 114.42
N ALA A 436 169.77 -40.51 114.72
CA ALA A 436 170.07 -41.58 115.66
C ALA A 436 171.07 -42.64 115.14
N GLY A 437 171.54 -42.52 113.90
CA GLY A 437 172.57 -43.41 113.32
C GLY A 437 172.13 -44.87 113.20
N ASP A 438 172.98 -45.83 113.56
CA ASP A 438 172.71 -47.27 113.40
C ASP A 438 171.51 -47.76 114.23
N ALA A 439 171.20 -47.11 115.36
CA ALA A 439 170.04 -47.47 116.20
C ALA A 439 168.69 -47.06 115.58
N GLY A 440 168.68 -46.09 114.65
CA GLY A 440 167.47 -45.55 114.03
C GLY A 440 167.08 -46.20 112.69
N LYS A 441 167.88 -47.14 112.15
CA LYS A 441 167.67 -47.74 110.81
C LYS A 441 166.29 -48.35 110.62
N GLY A 442 165.78 -49.10 111.60
CA GLY A 442 164.43 -49.70 111.54
C GLY A 442 163.31 -48.67 111.54
N PHE A 443 163.44 -47.61 112.35
CA PHE A 443 162.49 -46.49 112.38
C PHE A 443 162.53 -45.67 111.09
N ASN A 444 163.70 -45.51 110.46
CA ASN A 444 163.84 -44.77 109.22
C ASN A 444 163.14 -45.49 108.04
N VAL A 445 163.14 -46.82 108.00
CA VAL A 445 162.40 -47.59 106.96
C VAL A 445 160.89 -47.36 107.12
N VAL A 446 160.36 -47.45 108.34
CA VAL A 446 158.92 -47.21 108.60
C VAL A 446 158.55 -45.76 108.29
N ALA A 447 159.40 -44.79 108.65
CA ALA A 447 159.15 -43.38 108.36
C ALA A 447 159.13 -43.09 106.85
N ASN A 448 160.02 -43.71 106.05
CA ASN A 448 159.97 -43.59 104.60
C ASN A 448 158.74 -44.28 103.97
N GLU A 449 158.33 -45.44 104.49
CA GLU A 449 157.11 -46.11 104.02
C GLU A 449 155.84 -45.27 104.30
N VAL A 450 155.74 -44.66 105.49
CA VAL A 450 154.63 -43.75 105.82
C VAL A 450 154.67 -42.49 104.96
N LYS A 451 155.86 -41.97 104.64
CA LYS A 451 156.05 -40.83 103.75
C LYS A 451 155.58 -41.16 102.32
N ASP A 452 155.99 -42.31 101.77
CA ASP A 452 155.58 -42.75 100.45
C ASP A 452 154.08 -43.05 100.38
N LEU A 453 153.50 -43.66 101.42
CA LEU A 453 152.05 -43.89 101.54
C LEU A 453 151.27 -42.56 101.63
N SER A 454 151.80 -41.57 102.35
CA SER A 454 151.19 -40.23 102.45
C SER A 454 151.21 -39.52 101.09
N LYS A 455 152.30 -39.67 100.32
CA LYS A 455 152.40 -39.16 98.95
C LYS A 455 151.40 -39.83 98.01
N GLN A 456 151.29 -41.16 98.03
CA GLN A 456 150.28 -41.90 97.25
C GLN A 456 148.86 -41.49 97.65
N THR A 457 148.64 -41.22 98.93
CA THR A 457 147.34 -40.74 99.45
C THR A 457 147.01 -39.35 98.89
N ALA A 458 147.96 -38.41 98.87
CA ALA A 458 147.78 -37.09 98.28
C ALA A 458 147.49 -37.17 96.76
N GLU A 459 148.22 -38.02 96.02
CA GLU A 459 147.96 -38.26 94.59
C GLU A 459 146.55 -38.85 94.35
N ALA A 460 146.11 -39.79 95.19
CA ALA A 460 144.75 -40.35 95.12
C ALA A 460 143.68 -39.30 95.45
N ILE A 461 143.92 -38.44 96.44
CA ILE A 461 143.03 -37.33 96.82
C ILE A 461 142.89 -36.33 95.67
N GLN A 462 143.99 -35.99 94.99
CA GLN A 462 143.94 -35.08 93.84
C GLN A 462 143.03 -35.61 92.73
N ASN A 463 143.05 -36.93 92.46
CA ASN A 463 142.12 -37.57 91.53
C ASN A 463 140.65 -37.48 92.03
N ILE A 464 140.40 -37.65 93.33
CA ILE A 464 139.05 -37.52 93.91
C ILE A 464 138.56 -36.07 93.80
N VAL A 465 139.41 -35.08 94.08
CA VAL A 465 139.07 -33.65 93.92
C VAL A 465 138.68 -33.36 92.47
N GLU A 466 139.41 -33.87 91.49
CA GLU A 466 139.04 -33.72 90.07
C GLU A 466 137.67 -34.34 89.76
N GLN A 467 137.36 -35.51 90.31
CA GLN A 467 136.04 -36.15 90.13
C GLN A 467 134.90 -35.38 90.81
N ILE A 468 135.12 -34.82 92.00
CA ILE A 468 134.13 -33.98 92.69
C ILE A 468 133.86 -32.70 91.90
N ASN A 469 134.91 -32.04 91.39
CA ASN A 469 134.75 -30.85 90.55
C ASN A 469 133.94 -31.17 89.28
N LYS A 470 134.25 -32.28 88.59
CA LYS A 470 133.46 -32.76 87.44
C LYS A 470 132.01 -33.07 87.82
N MET A 471 131.77 -33.65 89.00
CA MET A 471 130.43 -33.95 89.49
C MET A 471 129.63 -32.67 89.77
N GLN A 472 130.25 -31.66 90.37
CA GLN A 472 129.65 -30.35 90.61
C GLN A 472 129.35 -29.62 89.29
N GLU A 473 130.29 -29.60 88.35
CA GLU A 473 130.11 -29.01 87.01
C GLU A 473 128.93 -29.67 86.28
N ASN A 474 128.90 -31.01 86.23
CA ASN A 474 127.81 -31.76 85.60
C ASN A 474 126.46 -31.55 86.30
N THR A 475 126.45 -31.42 87.63
CA THR A 475 125.24 -31.12 88.40
C THR A 475 124.72 -29.74 88.07
N GLN A 476 125.61 -28.74 87.99
CA GLN A 476 125.23 -27.37 87.66
C GLN A 476 124.71 -27.24 86.22
N ALA A 477 125.36 -27.94 85.27
CA ALA A 477 124.87 -28.05 83.90
C ALA A 477 123.49 -28.72 83.82
N SER A 478 123.26 -29.76 84.63
CA SER A 478 121.96 -30.44 84.71
C SER A 478 120.86 -29.53 85.28
N ILE A 479 121.17 -28.74 86.32
CA ILE A 479 120.23 -27.76 86.89
C ILE A 479 119.85 -26.71 85.84
N ALA A 480 120.82 -26.20 85.07
CA ALA A 480 120.57 -25.26 83.98
C ALA A 480 119.64 -25.86 82.91
N ALA A 481 119.91 -27.08 82.47
CA ALA A 481 119.06 -27.79 81.50
C ALA A 481 117.62 -28.03 82.04
N ILE A 482 117.47 -28.40 83.31
CA ILE A 482 116.13 -28.58 83.93
C ILE A 482 115.37 -27.26 83.99
N ARG A 483 116.06 -26.14 84.22
CA ARG A 483 115.44 -24.82 84.22
C ARG A 483 114.91 -24.45 82.83
N GLU A 484 115.71 -24.66 81.78
CA GLU A 484 115.25 -24.45 80.40
C GLU A 484 114.04 -25.32 80.06
N ILE A 485 114.04 -26.60 80.46
CA ILE A 485 112.88 -27.50 80.30
C ILE A 485 111.64 -26.95 81.02
N THR A 486 111.80 -26.38 82.22
CA THR A 486 110.70 -25.79 82.99
C THR A 486 110.13 -24.55 82.29
N GLU A 487 110.99 -23.72 81.70
CA GLU A 487 110.56 -22.56 80.90
C GLU A 487 109.74 -23.01 79.68
N ILE A 488 110.18 -24.04 78.94
CA ILE A 488 109.44 -24.63 77.82
C ILE A 488 108.08 -25.20 78.26
N ILE A 489 108.01 -25.89 79.41
CA ILE A 489 106.74 -26.45 79.92
C ILE A 489 105.74 -25.35 80.26
N ASN A 490 106.20 -24.24 80.85
CA ASN A 490 105.34 -23.09 81.15
C ASN A 490 104.82 -22.42 79.86
N GLU A 491 105.66 -22.32 78.83
CA GLU A 491 105.26 -21.84 77.52
C GLU A 491 104.19 -22.76 76.90
N LEU A 492 104.38 -24.08 76.94
CA LEU A 492 103.37 -25.05 76.50
C LEU A 492 102.03 -24.88 77.22
N ASN A 493 102.05 -24.63 78.53
CA ASN A 493 100.82 -24.40 79.29
C ASN A 493 100.11 -23.09 78.85
N SER A 494 100.88 -22.03 78.57
CA SER A 494 100.33 -20.77 78.04
C SER A 494 99.70 -20.94 76.65
N VAL A 495 100.36 -21.70 75.77
CA VAL A 495 99.84 -22.05 74.44
C VAL A 495 98.54 -22.84 74.55
N ASN A 496 98.45 -23.82 75.45
CA ASN A 496 97.22 -24.58 75.67
C ASN A 496 96.05 -23.71 76.14
N LEU A 497 96.28 -22.74 77.03
CA LEU A 497 95.24 -21.80 77.45
C LEU A 497 94.76 -20.92 76.28
N THR A 498 95.67 -20.52 75.39
CA THR A 498 95.33 -19.75 74.19
C THR A 498 94.49 -20.58 73.22
N ILE A 499 94.87 -21.85 72.99
CA ILE A 499 94.10 -22.78 72.16
C ILE A 499 92.71 -23.01 72.75
N ALA A 500 92.60 -23.19 74.07
CA ALA A 500 91.31 -23.38 74.74
C ALA A 500 90.37 -22.18 74.51
N GLY A 501 90.88 -20.96 74.64
CA GLY A 501 90.11 -19.75 74.33
C GLY A 501 89.64 -19.68 72.88
N ALA A 502 90.52 -20.01 71.93
CA ALA A 502 90.17 -20.05 70.50
C ALA A 502 89.13 -21.12 70.16
N VAL A 503 89.17 -22.28 70.83
CA VAL A 503 88.19 -23.37 70.66
C VAL A 503 86.82 -22.96 71.22
N GLU A 504 86.79 -22.23 72.33
CA GLU A 504 85.55 -21.69 72.90
C GLU A 504 84.91 -20.64 71.98
N GLU A 505 85.73 -19.77 71.37
CA GLU A 505 85.28 -18.83 70.33
C GLU A 505 84.74 -19.56 69.08
N GLN A 506 85.45 -20.59 68.59
CA GLN A 506 84.97 -21.42 67.47
C GLN A 506 83.64 -22.12 67.77
N SER A 507 83.42 -22.56 69.02
CA SER A 507 82.16 -23.16 69.44
C SER A 507 80.99 -22.17 69.32
N VAL A 508 81.18 -20.92 69.75
CA VAL A 508 80.17 -19.85 69.60
C VAL A 508 79.87 -19.60 68.12
N THR A 509 80.90 -19.40 67.30
CA THR A 509 80.71 -19.17 65.85
C THR A 509 80.02 -20.35 65.16
N THR A 510 80.38 -21.58 65.50
CA THR A 510 79.75 -22.78 64.91
C THR A 510 78.26 -22.86 65.24
N ASN A 511 77.87 -22.51 66.47
CA ASN A 511 76.46 -22.44 66.87
C ASN A 511 75.70 -21.33 66.12
N GLU A 512 76.31 -20.15 65.95
CA GLU A 512 75.70 -19.06 65.16
C GLU A 512 75.50 -19.44 63.68
N VAL A 513 76.49 -20.11 63.07
CA VAL A 513 76.37 -20.61 61.69
C VAL A 513 75.30 -21.69 61.60
N SER A 514 75.17 -22.57 62.60
CA SER A 514 74.10 -23.57 62.68
C SER A 514 72.71 -22.94 62.74
N GLN A 515 72.52 -21.92 63.58
CA GLN A 515 71.28 -21.17 63.62
C GLN A 515 70.96 -20.50 62.28
N THR A 516 71.93 -19.80 61.69
CA THR A 516 71.76 -19.13 60.39
C THR A 516 71.43 -20.13 59.28
N THR A 517 72.02 -21.33 59.32
CA THR A 517 71.74 -22.42 58.38
C THR A 517 70.31 -22.94 58.53
N ALA A 518 69.82 -23.07 59.76
CA ALA A 518 68.43 -23.46 60.03
C ALA A 518 67.42 -22.40 59.56
N GLU A 519 67.72 -21.12 59.76
CA GLU A 519 66.90 -20.00 59.25
C GLU A 519 66.88 -19.96 57.72
N ALA A 520 68.01 -20.24 57.07
CA ALA A 520 68.09 -20.37 55.61
C ALA A 520 67.23 -21.55 55.10
N ALA A 521 67.25 -22.70 55.79
CA ALA A 521 66.39 -23.84 55.45
C ALA A 521 64.90 -23.48 55.52
N ALA A 522 64.46 -22.81 56.60
CA ALA A 522 63.08 -22.36 56.74
C ALA A 522 62.67 -21.36 55.65
N SER A 523 63.57 -20.45 55.30
CA SER A 523 63.36 -19.49 54.20
C SER A 523 63.20 -20.19 52.85
N LEU A 524 63.93 -21.28 52.60
CA LEU A 524 63.81 -22.07 51.36
C LEU A 524 62.48 -22.82 51.25
N GLU A 525 61.93 -23.29 52.38
CA GLU A 525 60.56 -23.84 52.40
C GLU A 525 59.51 -22.78 52.06
N GLU A 526 59.70 -21.54 52.53
CA GLU A 526 58.84 -20.42 52.15
C GLU A 526 58.97 -20.06 50.66
N VAL A 527 60.20 -19.97 50.13
CA VAL A 527 60.43 -19.76 48.70
C VAL A 527 59.75 -20.85 47.87
N SER A 528 59.87 -22.11 48.26
CA SER A 528 59.22 -23.24 47.57
C SER A 528 57.70 -23.12 47.57
N ARG A 529 57.09 -22.68 48.68
CA ARG A 529 55.64 -22.39 48.73
C ARG A 529 55.26 -21.21 47.83
N ASN A 530 56.02 -20.13 47.85
CA ASN A 530 55.77 -18.97 47.01
C ASN A 530 55.86 -19.32 45.52
N VAL A 531 56.80 -20.16 45.10
CA VAL A 531 56.90 -20.65 43.72
C VAL A 531 55.62 -21.40 43.31
N LEU A 532 55.08 -22.26 44.18
CA LEU A 532 53.82 -22.98 43.92
C LEU A 532 52.62 -22.03 43.78
N ASP A 533 52.53 -21.00 44.62
CA ASP A 533 51.42 -20.04 44.57
C ASP A 533 51.51 -19.11 43.34
N VAL A 534 52.71 -18.65 42.98
CA VAL A 534 52.92 -17.88 41.75
C VAL A 534 52.66 -18.76 40.51
N SER A 535 53.03 -20.04 40.54
CA SER A 535 52.70 -20.99 39.46
C SER A 535 51.19 -21.17 39.28
N ARG A 536 50.42 -21.23 40.37
CA ARG A 536 48.95 -21.25 40.29
C ARG A 536 48.40 -19.95 39.71
N ALA A 537 48.87 -18.80 40.18
CA ALA A 537 48.45 -17.51 39.66
C ALA A 537 48.75 -17.35 38.16
N ALA A 538 49.91 -17.81 37.70
CA ALA A 538 50.27 -17.81 36.27
C ALA A 538 49.29 -18.66 35.44
N ARG A 539 48.88 -19.83 35.93
CA ARG A 539 47.86 -20.66 35.26
C ARG A 539 46.48 -19.99 35.21
N ASP A 540 46.08 -19.32 36.29
CA ASP A 540 44.81 -18.58 36.33
C ASP A 540 44.83 -17.41 35.34
N ILE A 541 45.95 -16.68 35.24
CA ILE A 541 46.13 -15.63 34.23
C ILE A 541 46.03 -16.22 32.82
N SER A 542 46.67 -17.36 32.55
CA SER A 542 46.57 -18.04 31.25
C SER A 542 45.11 -18.39 30.87
N ALA A 543 44.36 -18.97 31.82
CA ALA A 543 42.95 -19.32 31.61
C ALA A 543 42.07 -18.07 31.39
N ASN A 544 42.31 -17.00 32.14
CA ASN A 544 41.62 -15.73 31.98
C ASN A 544 41.95 -15.07 30.63
N SER A 545 43.22 -15.08 30.21
CA SER A 545 43.65 -14.58 28.90
C SER A 545 42.98 -15.34 27.76
N SER A 546 42.88 -16.67 27.86
CA SER A 546 42.14 -17.49 26.87
C SER A 546 40.64 -17.12 26.83
N SER A 547 40.02 -16.95 27.99
CA SER A 547 38.61 -16.53 28.07
C SER A 547 38.40 -15.12 27.50
N LEU A 548 39.32 -14.20 27.78
CA LEU A 548 39.30 -12.83 27.26
C LEU A 548 39.48 -12.80 25.74
N ALA A 549 40.35 -13.65 25.18
CA ALA A 549 40.51 -13.78 23.74
C ALA A 549 39.18 -14.15 23.04
N ASN A 550 38.44 -15.11 23.61
CA ASN A 550 37.13 -15.50 23.09
C ASN A 550 36.13 -14.35 23.19
N LEU A 551 36.12 -13.61 24.31
CA LEU A 551 35.22 -12.47 24.50
C LEU A 551 35.50 -11.34 23.51
N ILE A 552 36.78 -11.08 23.21
CA ILE A 552 37.20 -10.10 22.20
C ILE A 552 36.75 -10.54 20.81
N HIS A 553 36.85 -11.83 20.50
CA HIS A 553 36.33 -12.39 19.25
C HIS A 553 34.82 -12.15 19.10
N ASP A 554 34.04 -12.44 20.14
CA ASP A 554 32.60 -12.18 20.16
C ASP A 554 32.28 -10.69 19.98
N ILE A 555 33.03 -9.79 20.61
CA ILE A 555 32.88 -8.34 20.44
C ILE A 555 33.15 -7.93 18.99
N SER A 556 34.19 -8.47 18.36
CA SER A 556 34.53 -8.20 16.96
C SER A 556 33.41 -8.63 16.01
N ASP A 557 32.85 -9.82 16.23
CA ASP A 557 31.71 -10.32 15.46
C ASP A 557 30.46 -9.44 15.67
N LYS A 558 30.17 -9.03 16.91
CA LYS A 558 29.04 -8.14 17.18
C LYS A 558 29.22 -6.73 16.62
N ALA A 559 30.44 -6.21 16.62
CA ALA A 559 30.76 -4.95 15.96
C ALA A 559 30.48 -5.04 14.45
N LYS A 560 30.87 -6.15 13.82
CA LYS A 560 30.58 -6.43 12.40
C LYS A 560 29.07 -6.54 12.11
N ASP A 561 28.32 -7.28 12.92
CA ASP A 561 26.85 -7.38 12.80
C ASP A 561 26.19 -5.99 12.91
N THR A 562 26.64 -5.19 13.87
CA THR A 562 26.11 -3.84 14.08
C THR A 562 26.47 -2.91 12.93
N ALA A 563 27.66 -3.04 12.33
CA ALA A 563 28.07 -2.28 11.15
C ALA A 563 27.16 -2.58 9.96
N GLN A 564 26.84 -3.85 9.74
CA GLN A 564 25.90 -4.26 8.69
C GLN A 564 24.50 -3.72 8.96
N GLY A 565 24.04 -3.75 10.21
CA GLY A 565 22.78 -3.12 10.63
C GLY A 565 22.74 -1.62 10.34
N ALA A 566 23.82 -0.89 10.65
CA ALA A 566 23.96 0.54 10.36
C ALA A 566 23.81 0.83 8.86
N GLN A 567 24.45 0.03 8.01
CA GLN A 567 24.37 0.17 6.56
C GLN A 567 22.94 -0.06 6.04
N VAL A 568 22.23 -1.05 6.58
CA VAL A 568 20.82 -1.30 6.22
C VAL A 568 19.93 -0.13 6.64
N VAL A 569 20.12 0.42 7.85
CA VAL A 569 19.37 1.60 8.30
C VAL A 569 19.64 2.80 7.40
N THR A 570 20.91 3.03 7.03
CA THR A 570 21.30 4.13 6.13
C THR A 570 20.62 4.00 4.76
N LYS A 571 20.53 2.77 4.23
CA LYS A 571 19.81 2.52 2.98
C LYS A 571 18.30 2.79 3.13
N ASN A 572 17.69 2.29 4.20
CA ASN A 572 16.27 2.51 4.47
C ASN A 572 15.94 3.99 4.68
N THR A 573 16.81 4.78 5.31
CA THR A 573 16.61 6.23 5.45
C THR A 573 16.73 6.96 4.12
N GLN A 574 17.61 6.54 3.23
CA GLN A 574 17.66 7.07 1.86
C GLN A 574 16.36 6.78 1.09
N ASP A 575 15.88 5.53 1.12
CA ASP A 575 14.64 5.13 0.45
C ASP A 575 13.42 5.87 1.04
N LEU A 576 13.38 6.04 2.37
CA LEU A 576 12.35 6.80 3.05
C LEU A 576 12.39 8.29 2.66
N SER A 577 13.58 8.90 2.56
CA SER A 577 13.74 10.29 2.14
C SER A 577 13.19 10.53 0.73
N SER A 578 13.47 9.61 -0.20
CA SER A 578 12.91 9.63 -1.55
C SER A 578 11.39 9.56 -1.53
N SER A 579 10.83 8.60 -0.79
CA SER A 579 9.38 8.40 -0.67
C SER A 579 8.67 9.61 -0.05
N VAL A 580 9.27 10.22 0.98
CA VAL A 580 8.75 11.43 1.63
C VAL A 580 8.72 12.62 0.68
N THR A 581 9.71 12.73 -0.20
CA THR A 581 9.78 13.79 -1.21
C THR A 581 8.65 13.62 -2.25
N GLU A 582 8.38 12.38 -2.68
CA GLU A 582 7.26 12.08 -3.58
C GLU A 582 5.90 12.40 -2.93
N VAL A 583 5.70 11.99 -1.67
CA VAL A 583 4.48 12.30 -0.91
C VAL A 583 4.30 13.81 -0.72
N TYR A 584 5.39 14.55 -0.47
CA TYR A 584 5.36 16.01 -0.38
C TYR A 584 4.85 16.65 -1.67
N HIS A 585 5.43 16.26 -2.82
CA HIS A 585 5.00 16.80 -4.13
C HIS A 585 3.56 16.41 -4.47
N GLY A 586 3.19 15.15 -4.25
CA GLY A 586 1.81 14.68 -4.45
C GLY A 586 0.81 15.44 -3.58
N SER A 587 1.14 15.67 -2.31
CA SER A 587 0.29 16.43 -1.39
C SER A 587 0.17 17.89 -1.81
N SER A 588 1.26 18.53 -2.22
CA SER A 588 1.21 19.90 -2.74
C SER A 588 0.30 20.00 -3.97
N SER A 589 0.40 19.05 -4.90
CA SER A 589 -0.45 19.02 -6.09
C SER A 589 -1.93 18.82 -5.76
N VAL A 590 -2.26 17.90 -4.84
CA VAL A 590 -3.64 17.70 -4.37
C VAL A 590 -4.17 18.96 -3.68
N ASN A 591 -3.34 19.66 -2.90
CA ASN A 591 -3.71 20.90 -2.25
C ASN A 591 -4.10 21.99 -3.27
N ASP A 592 -3.29 22.15 -4.33
CA ASP A 592 -3.55 23.13 -5.38
C ASP A 592 -4.82 22.77 -6.18
N GLN A 593 -4.97 21.51 -6.58
CA GLN A 593 -6.17 21.02 -7.27
C GLN A 593 -7.44 21.16 -6.42
N SER A 594 -7.33 20.96 -5.10
CA SER A 594 -8.44 21.12 -4.18
C SER A 594 -8.92 22.57 -4.09
N LYS A 595 -7.99 23.54 -4.07
CA LYS A 595 -8.33 24.97 -4.12
C LYS A 595 -9.02 25.34 -5.42
N GLU A 596 -8.57 24.80 -6.55
CA GLU A 596 -9.25 24.99 -7.84
C GLU A 596 -10.67 24.41 -7.84
N LEU A 597 -10.86 23.19 -7.32
CA LEU A 597 -12.17 22.55 -7.19
C LEU A 597 -13.12 23.32 -6.28
N SER A 598 -12.63 23.80 -5.13
CA SER A 598 -13.39 24.67 -4.22
C SER A 598 -13.79 25.97 -4.92
N GLY A 599 -12.88 26.58 -5.67
CA GLY A 599 -13.17 27.77 -6.49
C GLY A 599 -14.21 27.52 -7.59
N LEU A 600 -14.17 26.35 -8.24
CA LEU A 600 -15.16 25.96 -9.25
C LEU A 600 -16.53 25.67 -8.62
N ALA A 601 -16.55 24.99 -7.48
CA ALA A 601 -17.76 24.71 -6.71
C ALA A 601 -18.43 26.00 -6.23
N GLY A 602 -17.64 26.97 -5.76
CA GLY A 602 -18.14 28.31 -5.40
C GLY A 602 -18.78 29.03 -6.59
N LYS A 603 -18.13 29.03 -7.77
CA LYS A 603 -18.71 29.59 -9.00
C LYS A 603 -20.00 28.88 -9.43
N LEU A 604 -20.09 27.56 -9.25
CA LEU A 604 -21.29 26.78 -9.56
C LEU A 604 -22.43 27.14 -8.59
N GLN A 605 -22.12 27.32 -7.30
CA GLN A 605 -23.07 27.75 -6.28
C GLN A 605 -23.59 29.16 -6.57
N ASP A 606 -22.71 30.09 -6.97
CA ASP A 606 -23.08 31.44 -7.40
C ASP A 606 -24.01 31.41 -8.63
N LEU A 607 -23.73 30.53 -9.59
CA LEU A 607 -24.56 30.36 -10.79
C LEU A 607 -25.95 29.80 -10.46
N VAL A 608 -26.03 28.85 -9.53
CA VAL A 608 -27.30 28.28 -9.06
C VAL A 608 -28.11 29.29 -8.25
N MET A 609 -27.47 30.14 -7.44
CA MET A 609 -28.14 31.20 -6.68
C MET A 609 -28.83 32.26 -7.56
N GLN A 610 -28.52 32.33 -8.85
CA GLN A 610 -29.24 33.18 -9.80
C GLN A 610 -30.65 32.68 -10.09
N PHE A 611 -30.95 31.40 -9.83
CA PHE A 611 -32.29 30.83 -9.98
C PHE A 611 -33.02 30.89 -8.65
N ARG A 612 -34.25 31.43 -8.67
CA ARG A 612 -35.14 31.36 -7.52
C ARG A 612 -35.88 30.03 -7.57
N ILE A 613 -35.40 29.06 -6.78
CA ILE A 613 -35.97 27.73 -6.61
C ILE A 613 -36.87 27.64 -5.38
#